data_AF-A0A482WNY3-F1
#
_entry.id   AF-A0A482WNY3-F1
#
_cell.length_a   1.000
_cell.length_b   1.000
_cell.length_c   1.000
_cell.angle_alpha   90.00
_cell.angle_beta   90.00
_cell.angle_gamma   90.00
#
_symmetry.space_group_name_H-M   'P 1'
#
loop_
_entity.id
_entity.type
_entity.pdbx_description
1 polymer ?
#
loop_
_entity_poly.entity_id
_entity_poly.type
_entity_poly.pdbx_seq_one_letter_code
_entity_poly.pdbx_strand_id
1 'polypeptide(L)' 'MDRALGNAKMCIANHEGPLPDVPLHLRNAPTKLMRELNYGKGYNGRHKSESGLSYMPEGMEGTDFFKN' A
#
# COMPACT_ATOMS: atom_id res chain seq x y z
N MET A 1 1.55 -20.23 -2.19
CA MET A 1 0.71 -19.03 -2.35
C MET A 1 -0.21 -18.84 -1.15
N ASP A 2 -0.88 -19.90 -0.66
CA ASP A 2 -1.83 -19.79 0.47
C ASP A 2 -1.23 -19.29 1.79
N ARG A 3 0.05 -19.59 2.09
CA ARG A 3 0.71 -19.13 3.33
C ARG A 3 0.93 -17.61 3.37
N ALA A 4 1.47 -17.01 2.31
CA ALA A 4 1.72 -15.57 2.27
C ALA A 4 0.42 -14.77 2.38
N LEU A 5 -0.64 -15.23 1.69
CA LEU A 5 -1.97 -14.65 1.82
C LEU A 5 -2.55 -14.84 3.23
N GLY A 6 -2.35 -16.01 3.84
CA GLY A 6 -2.72 -16.29 5.22
C GLY A 6 -2.05 -15.34 6.21
N ASN A 7 -0.73 -15.11 6.07
CA ASN A 7 0.04 -14.19 6.90
C ASN A 7 -0.46 -12.74 6.77
N ALA A 8 -0.73 -12.29 5.54
CA ALA A 8 -1.31 -10.97 5.30
C ALA A 8 -2.70 -10.82 5.95
N LYS A 9 -3.55 -11.84 5.84
CA LYS A 9 -4.87 -11.86 6.49
C LYS A 9 -4.77 -11.82 8.02
N MET A 10 -3.86 -12.60 8.60
CA MET A 10 -3.63 -12.60 10.05
C MET A 10 -3.09 -11.25 10.54
N CYS A 11 -2.19 -10.61 9.78
CA CYS A 11 -1.69 -9.27 10.10
C CYS A 11 -2.81 -8.25 10.20
N ILE A 12 -3.82 -8.32 9.31
CA ILE A 12 -4.99 -7.45 9.35
C ILE A 12 -5.90 -7.83 10.52
N ALA A 13 -6.15 -9.12 10.73
CA ALA A 13 -7.05 -9.60 11.78
C ALA A 13 -6.57 -9.30 13.20
N ASN A 14 -5.25 -9.27 13.41
CA ASN A 14 -4.61 -9.01 14.70
C ASN A 14 -4.20 -7.54 14.88
N HIS A 15 -4.51 -6.66 13.92
CA HIS A 15 -4.16 -5.24 14.04
C HIS A 15 -5.04 -4.55 15.08
N GLU A 16 -4.42 -3.76 15.96
CA GLU A 16 -5.11 -2.99 16.98
C GLU A 16 -5.22 -1.52 16.55
N GLY A 17 -6.44 -0.97 16.61
CA GLY A 17 -6.71 0.41 16.19
C GLY A 17 -7.02 0.56 14.69
N PRO A 18 -7.04 1.80 14.18
CA PRO A 18 -7.34 2.06 12.77
C PRO A 18 -6.24 1.47 11.88
N LEU A 19 -6.65 0.84 10.78
CA LEU A 19 -5.72 0.35 9.76
C LEU A 19 -4.95 1.53 9.15
N PRO A 20 -3.66 1.33 8.83
CA PRO A 20 -2.87 2.37 8.19
C PRO A 20 -3.41 2.68 6.79
N ASP A 21 -3.26 3.93 6.43
CA ASP A 21 -3.85 4.50 5.23
C ASP A 21 -3.15 4.03 3.95
N VAL A 22 -3.90 3.93 2.84
CA VAL A 22 -3.32 3.61 1.53
C VAL A 22 -2.41 4.77 1.08
N PRO A 23 -1.18 4.51 0.59
CA PRO A 23 -0.30 5.55 0.07
C PRO A 23 -0.97 6.45 -0.96
N LEU A 24 -0.78 7.78 -0.85
CA LEU A 24 -1.53 8.77 -1.63
C LEU A 24 -1.39 8.57 -3.15
N HIS A 25 -0.19 8.19 -3.61
CA HIS A 25 0.09 7.93 -5.01
C HIS A 25 -0.59 6.67 -5.56
N LEU A 26 -1.11 5.77 -4.71
CA LEU A 26 -1.90 4.61 -5.13
C LEU A 26 -3.41 4.87 -5.13
N ARG A 27 -3.87 5.98 -4.56
CA ARG A 27 -5.30 6.29 -4.46
C ARG A 27 -5.88 6.72 -5.80
N ASN A 28 -7.13 6.34 -6.04
CA ASN A 28 -7.89 6.86 -7.17
C ASN A 28 -8.23 8.35 -6.96
N ALA A 29 -8.24 9.12 -8.06
CA ALA A 29 -8.56 10.55 -8.06
C ALA A 29 -9.68 10.90 -9.06
N PRO A 30 -10.89 10.32 -8.92
CA PRO A 30 -11.98 10.50 -9.89
C PRO A 30 -12.49 11.94 -9.94
N THR A 31 -12.52 12.66 -8.82
CA THR A 31 -13.02 14.03 -8.75
C THR A 31 -11.92 15.06 -8.97
N LYS A 32 -12.30 16.30 -9.30
CA LYS A 32 -11.37 17.42 -9.45
C LYS A 32 -10.69 17.76 -8.11
N LEU A 33 -11.46 17.81 -7.03
CA LEU A 33 -10.95 18.06 -5.68
C LEU A 33 -9.88 17.03 -5.27
N MET A 34 -10.11 15.74 -5.55
CA MET A 34 -9.13 14.69 -5.21
C MET A 34 -7.79 14.88 -5.94
N ARG A 35 -7.82 15.30 -7.21
CA ARG A 35 -6.61 15.62 -7.99
C ARG A 35 -5.87 16.83 -7.41
N GLU A 36 -6.60 17.85 -6.99
CA GLU A 36 -6.04 19.04 -6.33
C GLU A 36 -5.40 18.70 -4.98
N LEU A 37 -5.97 17.73 -4.26
CA LEU A 37 -5.38 17.15 -3.03
C LEU A 37 -4.26 16.13 -3.32
N ASN A 38 -3.77 16.05 -4.56
CA ASN A 38 -2.68 15.18 -5.00
C ASN A 38 -2.94 13.66 -4.91
N TYR A 39 -4.20 13.21 -4.89
CA TYR A 39 -4.51 11.78 -4.95
C TYR A 39 -4.01 11.19 -6.27
N GLY A 40 -3.33 10.04 -6.21
CA GLY A 40 -2.78 9.35 -7.38
C GLY A 40 -1.58 10.06 -8.03
N LYS A 41 -1.16 11.22 -7.52
CA LYS A 41 -0.04 11.98 -8.10
C LYS A 41 1.28 11.25 -7.83
N GLY A 42 2.10 11.12 -8.86
CA GLY A 42 3.42 10.51 -8.77
C GLY A 42 3.44 8.98 -8.97
N TYR A 43 2.27 8.35 -9.20
CA TYR A 43 2.25 6.97 -9.67
C TYR A 43 2.94 6.85 -11.03
N ASN A 44 3.94 5.98 -11.14
CA ASN A 44 4.76 5.87 -12.34
C ASN A 44 4.53 4.56 -13.13
N GLY A 45 3.68 3.65 -12.63
CA GLY A 45 3.34 2.40 -13.30
C GLY A 45 4.51 1.42 -13.47
N ARG A 46 5.69 1.70 -12.90
CA ARG A 46 6.86 0.83 -12.99
C ARG A 46 6.78 -0.30 -11.98
N HIS A 47 7.53 -1.37 -12.24
CA HIS A 47 7.71 -2.44 -11.27
C HIS A 47 8.37 -1.91 -9.98
N LYS A 48 8.07 -2.52 -8.83
CA LYS A 48 8.58 -2.09 -7.50
C LYS A 48 10.11 -1.94 -7.46
N SER A 49 10.84 -2.77 -8.20
CA SER A 49 12.31 -2.72 -8.29
C SER A 49 12.85 -1.43 -8.93
N GLU A 50 12.04 -0.74 -9.74
CA GLU A 50 12.45 0.41 -10.55
C GLU A 50 11.64 1.68 -10.25
N SER A 51 10.53 1.56 -9.52
CA SER A 51 9.62 2.68 -9.29
C SER A 51 10.14 3.66 -8.24
N GLY A 52 10.97 3.19 -7.29
CA GLY A 52 11.39 3.99 -6.14
C GLY A 52 10.22 4.38 -5.21
N LEU A 53 9.04 3.78 -5.39
CA LEU A 53 7.83 4.05 -4.61
C LEU A 53 7.60 2.94 -3.58
N SER A 54 7.08 3.29 -2.42
CA SER A 54 6.56 2.33 -1.46
C SER A 54 5.11 1.97 -1.78
N TYR A 55 4.80 0.67 -1.80
CA TYR A 55 3.44 0.18 -2.04
C TYR A 55 2.75 -0.32 -0.76
N MET A 56 3.51 -0.39 0.33
CA MET A 56 2.96 -0.70 1.64
C MET A 56 2.52 0.59 2.33
N PRO A 57 1.55 0.51 3.26
CA PRO A 57 1.22 1.62 4.14
C PRO A 57 2.44 2.09 4.94
N GLU A 58 2.35 3.32 5.44
CA GLU A 58 3.38 3.91 6.29
C GLU A 58 3.67 3.02 7.51
N GLY A 59 4.95 2.73 7.74
CA GLY A 59 5.41 1.86 8.83
C GLY A 59 5.39 0.36 8.50
N MET A 60 4.98 -0.02 7.29
CA MET A 60 4.95 -1.42 6.82
C MET A 60 5.88 -1.68 5.63
N GLU A 61 6.78 -0.77 5.29
CA GLU A 61 7.61 -0.84 4.08
C GLU A 61 8.57 -2.04 4.05
N GLY A 62 8.98 -2.52 5.23
CA GLY A 62 9.86 -3.67 5.40
C GLY A 62 9.14 -5.03 5.46
N THR A 63 7.81 -5.05 5.47
CA THR A 63 7.05 -6.29 5.67
C THR A 63 7.10 -7.16 4.42
N ASP A 64 7.54 -8.41 4.59
CA ASP A 64 7.60 -9.42 3.54
C ASP A 64 6.83 -10.67 3.96
N PHE A 65 5.60 -10.81 3.46
CA PHE A 65 4.74 -11.96 3.76
C PHE A 65 5.13 -13.24 3.01
N PHE A 66 6.06 -13.16 2.05
CA PHE A 66 6.51 -14.32 1.25
C PHE A 66 7.70 -15.04 1.88
N LYS A 67 8.42 -14.38 2.80
CA LYS A 67 9.49 -15.01 3.58
C LYS A 67 8.89 -15.78 4.76
N ASN A 68 9.49 -16.94 5.06
CA ASN A 68 9.16 -17.75 6.22
C ASN A 68 9.73 -17.13 7.49
#